data_AF-A0A1G4K199-F1
#
_entry.id   AF-A0A1G4K199-F1
#
_cell.length_a   1.000
_cell.length_b   1.000
_cell.length_c   1.000
_cell.angle_alpha   90.00
_cell.angle_beta   90.00
_cell.angle_gamma   90.00
#
_symmetry.space_group_name_H-M   'P 1'
#
loop_
_entity.id
_entity.type
_entity.pdbx_description
1 polymer ?
#
loop_
_entity_poly.entity_id
_entity_poly.type
_entity_poly.pdbx_seq_one_letter_code
_entity_poly.pdbx_strand_id
1 'polypeptide(L)'
;MDLESKNSTLDDELQKFTFLLERYLVTLVNVAYYVYFHKQNEPSVLEKQAAFKEVRDKIYVLAVETEKVGRTSWPDLGRVGLKSLMSRHFLQELCYCSHKVSDELEHIIENKVQDHDNHETPMSLETIPNHLRNCILGFVQIFHFIKKLPVQQQYRISALQLQILERELKNDLVKPWTRQVETLHSTIGWVLLSDTHFREKLNQYKLERKDQSDQPAFNLWLREEIRK
;
A
#
# COMPACT_ATOMS: atom_id res chain seq x y z
N MET A 1 12.71 27.09 24.42
CA MET A 1 13.08 27.18 23.00
C MET A 1 11.98 26.48 22.25
N ASP A 2 10.90 27.21 22.00
CA ASP A 2 9.68 26.66 21.41
C ASP A 2 9.95 26.36 19.94
N LEU A 3 9.98 25.06 19.62
CA LEU A 3 9.81 24.59 18.25
C LEU A 3 8.38 24.94 17.87
N GLU A 4 8.19 26.12 17.28
CA GLU A 4 6.99 26.42 16.49
C GLU A 4 6.83 25.26 15.49
N SER A 5 5.95 24.33 15.82
CA SER A 5 5.49 23.32 14.88
C SER A 5 4.89 24.11 13.74
N LYS A 6 5.57 24.15 12.58
CA LYS A 6 4.96 24.66 11.34
C LYS A 6 3.60 23.99 11.22
N ASN A 7 2.53 24.75 11.42
CA ASN A 7 1.17 24.25 11.27
C ASN A 7 1.05 23.80 9.82
N SER A 8 1.00 22.48 9.62
CA SER A 8 0.78 21.87 8.31
C SER A 8 -0.57 22.31 7.78
N THR A 9 -0.58 22.88 6.58
CA THR A 9 -1.81 23.30 5.91
C THR A 9 -2.61 22.09 5.42
N LEU A 10 -3.88 22.32 5.05
CA LEU A 10 -4.70 21.28 4.42
C LEU A 10 -4.02 20.68 3.18
N ASP A 11 -3.36 21.52 2.37
CA ASP A 11 -2.66 21.07 1.17
C ASP A 11 -1.45 20.20 1.49
N ASP A 12 -0.69 20.54 2.54
CA ASP A 12 0.44 19.71 2.97
C ASP A 12 -0.02 18.31 3.38
N GLU A 13 -1.14 18.20 4.11
CA GLU A 13 -1.69 16.91 4.56
C GLU A 13 -2.31 16.11 3.41
N LEU A 14 -2.98 16.78 2.46
CA LEU A 14 -3.49 16.12 1.25
C LEU A 14 -2.34 15.62 0.35
N GLN A 15 -1.25 16.38 0.23
CA GLN A 15 -0.07 15.93 -0.50
C GLN A 15 0.60 14.76 0.22
N LYS A 16 0.75 14.82 1.55
CA LYS A 16 1.25 13.68 2.35
C LYS A 16 0.43 12.42 2.15
N PHE A 17 -0.90 12.56 2.09
CA PHE A 17 -1.79 11.45 1.78
C PHE A 17 -1.44 10.77 0.44
N THR A 18 -1.09 11.52 -0.61
CA THR A 18 -0.71 10.91 -1.90
C THR A 18 0.55 10.06 -1.80
N PHE A 19 1.58 10.52 -1.07
CA PHE A 19 2.79 9.73 -0.82
C PHE A 19 2.51 8.47 0.00
N LEU A 20 1.60 8.57 0.96
CA LEU A 20 1.19 7.44 1.77
C LEU A 20 0.38 6.42 0.96
N LEU A 21 -0.46 6.89 0.03
CA LEU A 21 -1.18 6.05 -0.90
C LEU A 21 -0.24 5.31 -1.85
N GLU A 22 0.78 5.98 -2.41
CA GLU A 22 1.85 5.31 -3.17
C GLU A 22 2.50 4.20 -2.33
N ARG A 23 2.83 4.48 -1.07
CA ARG A 23 3.44 3.49 -0.17
C ARG A 23 2.51 2.30 0.09
N TYR A 24 1.22 2.55 0.28
CA TYR A 24 0.24 1.49 0.43
C TYR A 24 0.15 0.61 -0.82
N LEU A 25 0.09 1.22 -2.01
CA LEU A 25 0.05 0.49 -3.29
C LEU A 25 1.29 -0.38 -3.47
N VAL A 26 2.49 0.14 -3.22
CA VAL A 26 3.74 -0.65 -3.24
C VAL A 26 3.67 -1.80 -2.23
N THR A 27 3.17 -1.54 -1.03
CA THR A 27 3.03 -2.57 0.01
C THR A 27 2.04 -3.66 -0.43
N LEU A 28 0.93 -3.29 -1.07
CA LEU A 28 -0.05 -4.23 -1.59
C LEU A 28 0.55 -5.13 -2.68
N VAL A 29 1.39 -4.61 -3.58
CA VAL A 29 2.12 -5.44 -4.55
C VAL A 29 3.06 -6.42 -3.85
N ASN A 30 3.72 -6.01 -2.78
CA ASN A 30 4.60 -6.91 -2.01
C ASN A 30 3.80 -8.05 -1.36
N VAL A 31 2.61 -7.75 -0.83
CA VAL A 31 1.71 -8.81 -0.30
C VAL A 31 1.25 -9.72 -1.43
N ALA A 32 0.83 -9.16 -2.57
CA ALA A 32 0.44 -9.94 -3.74
C ALA A 32 1.56 -10.90 -4.17
N TYR A 33 2.78 -10.39 -4.30
CA TYR A 33 3.94 -11.20 -4.64
C TYR A 33 4.17 -12.34 -3.64
N TYR A 34 4.12 -12.04 -2.33
CA TYR A 34 4.26 -13.06 -1.29
C TYR A 34 3.22 -14.18 -1.46
N VAL A 35 1.96 -13.79 -1.66
CA VAL A 35 0.83 -14.72 -1.73
C VAL A 35 0.91 -15.60 -2.99
N TYR A 36 1.04 -15.00 -4.17
CA TYR A 36 1.02 -15.75 -5.43
C TYR A 36 2.25 -16.63 -5.64
N PHE A 37 3.41 -16.27 -5.07
CA PHE A 37 4.63 -17.07 -5.14
C PHE A 37 4.97 -17.79 -3.83
N HIS A 38 3.99 -17.93 -2.93
CA HIS A 38 4.15 -18.75 -1.74
C HIS A 38 4.40 -20.22 -2.13
N LYS A 39 5.18 -20.96 -1.32
CA LYS A 39 5.59 -22.35 -1.62
C LYS A 39 4.41 -23.30 -1.94
N GLN A 40 3.25 -23.09 -1.31
CA GLN A 40 2.06 -23.93 -1.54
C GLN A 40 1.48 -23.77 -2.95
N ASN A 41 1.80 -22.67 -3.63
CA ASN A 41 1.36 -22.37 -4.98
C ASN A 41 2.31 -22.90 -6.07
N GLU A 42 3.42 -23.56 -5.70
CA GLU A 42 4.36 -24.19 -6.65
C GLU A 42 3.69 -25.15 -7.67
N PRO A 43 2.69 -25.96 -7.30
CA PRO A 43 1.98 -26.81 -8.26
C PRO A 43 1.19 -26.04 -9.33
N SER A 44 0.81 -24.79 -9.05
CA SER A 44 -0.04 -23.95 -9.90
C SER A 44 0.65 -22.66 -10.35
N VAL A 45 1.99 -22.67 -10.46
CA VAL A 45 2.81 -21.46 -10.73
C VAL A 45 2.34 -20.67 -11.95
N LEU A 46 1.98 -21.32 -13.04
CA LEU A 46 1.56 -20.61 -14.27
C LEU A 46 0.25 -19.83 -14.06
N GLU A 47 -0.73 -20.43 -13.37
CA GLU A 47 -2.00 -19.79 -13.04
C GLU A 47 -1.78 -18.63 -12.07
N LYS A 48 -0.99 -18.86 -11.02
CA LYS A 48 -0.70 -17.85 -9.99
C LYS A 48 0.15 -16.71 -10.53
N GLN A 49 1.03 -16.97 -11.49
CA GLN A 49 1.77 -15.94 -12.22
C GLN A 49 0.84 -15.06 -13.07
N ALA A 50 -0.15 -15.65 -13.74
CA ALA A 50 -1.13 -14.89 -14.51
C ALA A 50 -2.01 -14.02 -13.60
N ALA A 51 -2.48 -14.56 -12.47
CA ALA A 51 -3.26 -13.83 -11.48
C ALA A 51 -2.44 -12.71 -10.82
N PHE A 52 -1.19 -12.97 -10.45
CA PHE A 52 -0.27 -11.95 -9.95
C PHE A 52 -0.09 -10.82 -10.97
N LYS A 53 0.14 -11.16 -12.24
CA LYS A 53 0.33 -10.17 -13.30
C LYS A 53 -0.88 -9.24 -13.42
N GLU A 54 -2.10 -9.79 -13.40
CA GLU A 54 -3.33 -8.99 -13.42
C GLU A 54 -3.38 -7.99 -12.26
N VAL A 55 -3.19 -8.48 -11.02
CA VAL A 55 -3.25 -7.65 -9.81
C VAL A 55 -2.14 -6.61 -9.82
N ARG A 56 -0.91 -7.00 -10.17
CA ARG A 56 0.25 -6.10 -10.27
C ARG A 56 0.00 -4.99 -11.27
N ASP A 57 -0.46 -5.32 -12.48
CA ASP A 57 -0.64 -4.34 -13.55
C ASP A 57 -1.72 -3.31 -13.16
N LYS A 58 -2.80 -3.75 -12.50
CA LYS A 58 -3.81 -2.85 -11.92
C LYS A 58 -3.22 -1.93 -10.85
N ILE A 59 -2.48 -2.48 -9.88
CA ILE A 59 -1.86 -1.66 -8.82
C ILE A 59 -0.83 -0.68 -9.40
N TYR A 60 -0.09 -1.09 -10.43
CA TYR A 60 0.88 -0.24 -11.11
C TYR A 60 0.20 0.97 -11.76
N VAL A 61 -0.93 0.77 -12.45
CA VAL A 61 -1.73 1.87 -13.01
C VAL A 61 -2.14 2.85 -11.90
N LEU A 62 -2.70 2.35 -10.79
CA LEU A 62 -3.09 3.19 -9.65
C LEU A 62 -1.90 3.96 -9.07
N ALA A 63 -0.72 3.34 -9.00
CA ALA A 63 0.49 3.95 -8.47
C ALA A 63 0.99 5.08 -9.36
N VAL A 64 1.02 4.87 -10.68
CA VAL A 64 1.42 5.90 -11.67
C VAL A 64 0.47 7.09 -11.62
N GLU A 65 -0.85 6.86 -11.54
CA GLU A 65 -1.83 7.94 -11.41
C GLU A 65 -1.65 8.73 -10.11
N THR A 66 -1.40 8.02 -9.00
CA THR A 66 -1.14 8.64 -7.69
C THR A 66 0.12 9.48 -7.73
N GLU A 67 1.21 8.94 -8.29
CA GLU A 67 2.50 9.61 -8.43
C GLU A 67 2.39 10.90 -9.25
N LYS A 68 1.70 10.79 -10.40
CA LYS A 68 1.45 11.94 -11.28
C LYS A 68 0.76 13.08 -10.54
N VAL A 69 -0.20 12.78 -9.68
CA VAL A 69 -0.94 13.79 -8.91
C VAL A 69 -0.14 14.31 -7.72
N GLY A 70 0.52 13.44 -6.96
CA GLY A 70 1.22 13.80 -5.72
C GLY A 70 2.58 14.48 -5.92
N ARG A 71 3.33 14.09 -6.96
CA ARG A 71 4.69 14.57 -7.25
C ARG A 71 4.73 15.53 -8.41
N THR A 72 4.23 15.10 -9.56
CA THR A 72 4.48 15.80 -10.82
C THR A 72 3.56 17.00 -11.00
N SER A 73 2.27 16.81 -10.73
CA SER A 73 1.22 17.78 -11.08
C SER A 73 0.64 18.48 -9.85
N TRP A 74 1.18 18.24 -8.65
CA TRP A 74 0.66 18.87 -7.43
C TRP A 74 0.70 20.41 -7.47
N PRO A 75 1.78 21.05 -7.94
CA PRO A 75 1.84 22.52 -8.03
C PRO A 75 0.74 23.11 -8.93
N ASP A 76 0.33 22.38 -9.96
CA ASP A 76 -0.61 22.85 -10.98
C ASP A 76 -2.06 22.45 -10.67
N LEU A 77 -2.28 21.24 -10.16
CA LEU A 77 -3.61 20.65 -9.98
C LEU A 77 -4.07 20.61 -8.52
N GLY A 78 -3.14 20.51 -7.56
CA GLY A 78 -3.40 20.37 -6.13
C GLY A 78 -4.63 19.53 -5.79
N ARG A 79 -5.56 20.13 -5.04
CA ARG A 79 -6.83 19.49 -4.60
C ARG A 79 -7.72 19.03 -5.76
N VAL A 80 -7.71 19.71 -6.90
CA VAL A 80 -8.53 19.35 -8.06
C VAL A 80 -8.02 18.05 -8.68
N GLY A 81 -6.70 17.93 -8.83
CA GLY A 81 -6.05 16.71 -9.29
C GLY A 81 -6.35 15.54 -8.36
N LEU A 82 -6.21 15.74 -7.06
CA LEU A 82 -6.52 14.71 -6.05
C LEU A 82 -7.99 14.29 -6.07
N LYS A 83 -8.94 15.23 -6.19
CA LYS A 83 -10.37 14.90 -6.25
C LYS A 83 -10.74 14.13 -7.52
N SER A 84 -9.99 14.34 -8.60
CA SER A 84 -10.12 13.61 -9.87
C SER A 84 -9.54 12.19 -9.75
N LEU A 85 -8.38 12.05 -9.11
CA LEU A 85 -7.77 10.76 -8.77
C LEU A 85 -8.72 9.90 -7.92
N MET A 86 -9.41 10.52 -6.96
CA MET A 86 -10.45 9.88 -6.15
C MET A 86 -11.72 9.63 -6.98
N SER A 87 -11.61 8.85 -8.05
CA SER A 87 -12.71 8.39 -8.88
C SER A 87 -13.33 7.11 -8.32
N ARG A 88 -14.55 6.80 -8.75
CA ARG A 88 -15.17 5.51 -8.39
C ARG A 88 -14.35 4.32 -8.91
N HIS A 89 -13.76 4.47 -10.10
CA HIS A 89 -12.91 3.47 -10.70
C HIS A 89 -11.67 3.19 -9.84
N PHE A 90 -10.98 4.25 -9.39
CA PHE A 90 -9.81 4.11 -8.51
C PHE A 90 -10.15 3.34 -7.23
N LEU A 91 -11.27 3.70 -6.58
CA LEU A 91 -11.74 3.01 -5.38
C LEU A 91 -12.07 1.54 -5.67
N GLN A 92 -12.76 1.25 -6.78
CA GLN A 92 -13.14 -0.11 -7.15
C GLN A 92 -11.93 -1.00 -7.43
N GLU A 93 -10.96 -0.51 -8.20
CA GLU A 93 -9.74 -1.24 -8.52
C GLU A 93 -8.88 -1.49 -7.28
N LEU A 94 -8.75 -0.49 -6.40
CA LEU A 94 -8.00 -0.65 -5.15
C LEU A 94 -8.65 -1.70 -4.23
N CYS A 95 -9.97 -1.62 -4.05
CA CYS A 95 -10.72 -2.62 -3.28
C CYS A 95 -10.62 -4.01 -3.93
N TYR A 96 -10.74 -4.10 -5.25
CA TYR A 96 -10.60 -5.37 -5.99
C TYR A 96 -9.24 -6.01 -5.72
N CYS A 97 -8.15 -5.26 -5.90
CA CYS A 97 -6.80 -5.76 -5.68
C CYS A 97 -6.60 -6.20 -4.22
N SER A 98 -7.06 -5.39 -3.26
CA SER A 98 -6.91 -5.74 -1.84
C SER A 98 -7.72 -6.97 -1.45
N HIS A 99 -8.94 -7.13 -1.95
CA HIS A 99 -9.75 -8.34 -1.67
C HIS A 99 -9.14 -9.57 -2.31
N LYS A 100 -8.77 -9.50 -3.60
CA LYS A 100 -8.13 -10.63 -4.30
C LYS A 100 -6.89 -11.15 -3.59
N VAL A 101 -6.04 -10.24 -3.13
CA VAL A 101 -4.82 -10.60 -2.37
C VAL A 101 -5.17 -11.15 -0.99
N SER A 102 -6.20 -10.62 -0.34
CA SER A 102 -6.68 -11.11 0.96
C SER A 102 -7.25 -12.53 0.86
N ASP A 103 -8.12 -12.79 -0.13
CA ASP A 103 -8.76 -14.10 -0.35
C ASP A 103 -7.70 -15.19 -0.59
N GLU A 104 -6.72 -14.90 -1.44
CA GLU A 104 -5.61 -15.80 -1.72
C GLU A 104 -4.71 -16.03 -0.50
N LEU A 105 -4.53 -15.00 0.34
CA LEU A 105 -3.79 -15.14 1.58
C LEU A 105 -4.53 -15.98 2.61
N GLU A 106 -5.85 -15.79 2.74
CA GLU A 106 -6.71 -16.58 3.61
C GLU A 106 -6.65 -18.06 3.20
N HIS A 107 -6.65 -18.36 1.90
CA HIS A 107 -6.47 -19.72 1.41
C HIS A 107 -5.13 -20.36 1.85
N ILE A 108 -4.03 -19.59 1.81
CA ILE A 108 -2.72 -20.04 2.32
C ILE A 108 -2.77 -20.32 3.82
N ILE A 109 -3.42 -19.46 4.59
CA ILE A 109 -3.55 -19.60 6.04
C ILE A 109 -4.37 -20.83 6.39
N GLU A 110 -5.54 -21.01 5.77
CA GLU A 110 -6.44 -22.14 6.01
C GLU A 110 -5.77 -23.49 5.72
N ASN A 111 -5.04 -23.60 4.60
CA ASN A 111 -4.34 -24.83 4.24
C ASN A 111 -3.18 -25.15 5.20
N LYS A 112 -2.51 -24.14 5.78
CA LYS A 112 -1.47 -24.35 6.81
C LYS A 112 -2.02 -24.90 8.12
N VAL A 113 -3.27 -24.56 8.47
CA VAL A 113 -3.91 -25.08 9.69
C VAL A 113 -4.25 -26.58 9.56
N GLN A 114 -4.41 -27.07 8.32
CA GLN A 114 -4.74 -28.47 8.04
C GLN A 114 -3.49 -29.37 7.94
N ASP A 115 -2.36 -28.85 7.47
CA ASP A 115 -1.07 -29.54 7.55
C ASP A 115 -0.53 -29.45 8.98
N HIS A 116 -0.72 -30.50 9.77
CA HIS A 116 -0.22 -30.68 11.14
C HIS A 116 1.33 -30.68 11.28
N ASP A 117 2.07 -30.14 10.32
CA ASP A 117 3.50 -29.98 10.43
C ASP A 117 3.82 -28.85 11.41
N ASN A 118 4.69 -29.15 12.38
CA ASN A 118 5.19 -28.30 13.47
C ASN A 118 5.97 -27.05 13.01
N HIS A 119 5.67 -26.49 11.85
CA HIS A 119 6.21 -25.23 11.40
C HIS A 119 5.35 -24.11 11.97
N GLU A 120 5.83 -23.52 13.06
CA GLU A 120 5.32 -22.28 13.64
C GLU A 120 4.90 -21.32 12.51
N THR A 121 3.60 -21.20 12.27
CA THR A 121 3.09 -20.10 11.45
C THR A 121 3.58 -18.84 12.14
N PRO A 122 4.38 -17.99 11.49
CA PRO A 122 4.78 -16.76 12.14
C PRO A 122 3.48 -16.00 12.42
N MET A 123 3.19 -15.74 13.70
CA MET A 123 1.98 -15.07 14.22
C MET A 123 1.65 -13.77 13.45
N SER A 124 2.60 -13.21 12.71
CA SER A 124 2.44 -12.08 11.81
C SER A 124 1.58 -12.34 10.56
N LEU A 125 1.55 -13.56 9.99
CA LEU A 125 0.88 -13.83 8.72
C LEU A 125 -0.64 -13.72 8.83
N GLU A 126 -1.22 -14.28 9.90
CA GLU A 126 -2.66 -14.28 10.20
C GLU A 126 -3.22 -12.86 10.41
N THR A 127 -2.36 -11.88 10.71
CA THR A 127 -2.78 -10.50 10.93
C THR A 127 -2.88 -9.68 9.65
N ILE A 128 -2.25 -10.13 8.55
CA ILE A 128 -2.19 -9.36 7.29
C ILE A 128 -3.57 -9.13 6.67
N PRO A 129 -4.51 -10.11 6.59
CA PRO A 129 -5.85 -9.86 6.07
C PRO A 129 -6.56 -8.72 6.81
N ASN A 130 -6.47 -8.72 8.14
CA ASN A 130 -7.03 -7.65 8.97
C ASN A 130 -6.34 -6.30 8.71
N HIS A 131 -5.01 -6.28 8.56
CA HIS A 131 -4.29 -5.06 8.21
C HIS A 131 -4.68 -4.51 6.84
N LEU A 132 -4.85 -5.37 5.83
CA LEU A 132 -5.35 -5.00 4.50
C LEU A 132 -6.74 -4.37 4.59
N ARG A 133 -7.68 -5.04 5.26
CA ARG A 133 -9.04 -4.55 5.47
C ARG A 133 -9.05 -3.19 6.17
N ASN A 134 -8.25 -3.03 7.23
CA ASN A 134 -8.13 -1.77 7.96
C ASN A 134 -7.57 -0.64 7.08
N CYS A 135 -6.57 -0.92 6.25
CA CYS A 135 -6.03 0.05 5.30
C CYS A 135 -7.09 0.49 4.28
N ILE A 136 -7.91 -0.44 3.76
CA ILE A 136 -9.01 -0.12 2.84
C ILE A 136 -10.08 0.72 3.53
N LEU A 137 -10.48 0.37 4.75
CA LEU A 137 -11.48 1.15 5.50
C LEU A 137 -10.98 2.59 5.77
N GLY A 138 -9.72 2.74 6.19
CA GLY A 138 -9.10 4.06 6.37
C GLY A 138 -9.03 4.85 5.06
N PHE A 139 -8.65 4.19 3.96
CA PHE A 139 -8.66 4.81 2.63
C PHE A 139 -10.06 5.28 2.22
N VAL A 140 -11.11 4.47 2.42
CA VAL A 140 -12.50 4.82 2.09
C VAL A 140 -12.97 6.05 2.86
N GLN A 141 -12.59 6.17 4.14
CA GLN A 141 -12.91 7.36 4.94
C GLN A 141 -12.24 8.62 4.35
N ILE A 142 -10.95 8.55 4.03
CA ILE A 142 -10.22 9.65 3.41
C ILE A 142 -10.77 9.98 2.02
N PHE A 143 -11.10 8.97 1.21
CA PHE A 143 -11.76 9.12 -0.08
C PHE A 143 -13.04 9.95 0.06
N HIS A 144 -13.93 9.58 0.98
CA HIS A 144 -15.18 10.32 1.20
C HIS A 144 -14.94 11.74 1.70
N PHE A 145 -13.96 11.96 2.56
CA PHE A 145 -13.54 13.29 2.99
C PHE A 145 -13.13 14.14 1.77
N ILE A 146 -12.22 13.64 0.93
CA ILE A 146 -11.73 14.35 -0.26
C ILE A 146 -12.87 14.64 -1.26
N LYS A 147 -13.79 13.69 -1.48
CA LYS A 147 -14.95 13.93 -2.37
C LYS A 147 -15.83 15.08 -1.89
N LYS A 148 -15.94 15.26 -0.58
CA LYS A 148 -16.76 16.31 0.04
C LYS A 148 -16.06 17.67 0.13
N LEU A 149 -14.74 17.73 -0.08
CA LEU A 149 -14.02 19.00 -0.06
C LEU A 149 -14.60 19.99 -1.10
N PRO A 150 -14.90 21.24 -0.71
CA PRO A 150 -15.28 22.29 -1.65
C PRO A 150 -14.03 22.73 -2.42
N VAL A 151 -13.96 22.39 -3.69
CA VAL A 151 -12.82 22.74 -4.56
C VAL A 151 -13.16 23.88 -5.53
N GLN A 152 -14.43 24.26 -5.61
CA GLN A 152 -14.89 25.38 -6.43
C GLN A 152 -14.75 26.70 -5.67
N GLN A 153 -14.21 27.73 -6.32
CA GLN A 153 -13.98 29.06 -5.73
C GLN A 153 -15.25 29.76 -5.20
N GLN A 154 -16.44 29.30 -5.61
CA GLN A 154 -17.73 29.84 -5.20
C GLN A 154 -18.07 29.51 -3.72
N TYR A 155 -17.46 28.46 -3.15
CA TYR A 155 -17.64 28.10 -1.75
C TYR A 155 -16.54 28.75 -0.90
N ARG A 156 -16.87 29.85 -0.22
CA ARG A 156 -15.98 30.46 0.77
C ARG A 156 -16.05 29.67 2.08
N ILE A 157 -15.06 28.81 2.31
CA ILE A 157 -14.85 28.14 3.59
C ILE A 157 -14.32 29.18 4.59
N SER A 158 -14.92 29.27 5.77
CA SER A 158 -14.42 30.18 6.80
C SER A 158 -13.08 29.68 7.35
N ALA A 159 -12.27 30.58 7.92
CA ALA A 159 -10.99 30.19 8.53
C ALA A 159 -11.16 29.11 9.61
N LEU A 160 -12.23 29.20 10.42
CA LEU A 160 -12.56 28.20 11.43
C LEU A 160 -12.91 26.85 10.80
N GLN A 161 -13.73 26.84 9.73
CA GLN A 161 -14.07 25.60 9.03
C GLN A 161 -12.83 24.96 8.41
N LEU A 162 -11.91 25.76 7.84
CA LEU A 162 -10.66 25.25 7.30
C LEU A 162 -9.79 24.62 8.40
N GLN A 163 -9.65 25.27 9.55
CA GLN A 163 -8.91 24.71 10.69
C GLN A 163 -9.51 23.39 11.19
N ILE A 164 -10.85 23.28 11.21
CA ILE A 164 -11.53 22.03 11.57
C ILE A 164 -11.21 20.93 10.55
N LEU A 165 -11.32 21.22 9.25
CA LEU A 165 -10.99 20.26 8.19
C LEU A 165 -9.52 19.82 8.22
N GLU A 166 -8.61 20.75 8.49
CA GLU A 166 -7.18 20.46 8.66
C GLU A 166 -6.94 19.52 9.84
N ARG A 167 -7.57 19.80 10.98
CA ARG A 167 -7.46 18.98 12.18
C ARG A 167 -8.02 17.58 11.96
N GLU A 168 -9.21 17.48 11.35
CA GLU A 168 -9.89 16.22 11.06
C GLU A 168 -9.06 15.38 10.08
N LEU A 169 -8.62 15.98 8.96
CA LEU A 169 -7.77 15.29 8.00
C LEU A 169 -6.48 14.79 8.66
N LYS A 170 -5.79 15.65 9.41
CA LYS A 170 -4.49 15.30 9.99
C LYS A 170 -4.62 14.25 11.08
N ASN A 171 -5.45 14.48 12.09
CA ASN A 171 -5.43 13.71 13.33
C ASN A 171 -6.35 12.50 13.30
N ASP A 172 -7.48 12.60 12.61
CA ASP A 172 -8.53 11.60 12.66
C ASP A 172 -8.52 10.68 11.43
N LEU A 173 -7.92 11.13 10.32
CA LEU A 173 -7.88 10.38 9.06
C LEU A 173 -6.45 9.96 8.66
N VAL A 174 -5.59 10.91 8.29
CA VAL A 174 -4.25 10.62 7.74
C VAL A 174 -3.37 9.96 8.78
N LYS A 175 -3.25 10.50 10.00
CA LYS A 175 -2.36 9.94 11.03
C LYS A 175 -2.72 8.49 11.43
N PRO A 176 -4.00 8.13 11.67
CA PRO A 176 -4.38 6.75 11.90
C PRO A 176 -4.07 5.85 10.70
N TRP A 177 -4.35 6.31 9.49
CA TRP A 177 -4.09 5.54 8.28
C TRP A 177 -2.59 5.35 8.02
N THR A 178 -1.75 6.35 8.31
CA THR A 178 -0.28 6.23 8.27
C THR A 178 0.18 5.05 9.10
N ARG A 179 -0.30 4.95 10.34
CA ARG A 179 0.05 3.84 11.24
C ARG A 179 -0.37 2.50 10.65
N GLN A 180 -1.57 2.41 10.11
CA GLN A 180 -2.07 1.17 9.49
C GLN A 180 -1.19 0.73 8.31
N VAL A 181 -0.84 1.66 7.43
CA VAL A 181 0.03 1.39 6.26
C VAL A 181 1.44 1.02 6.71
N GLU A 182 2.01 1.72 7.70
CA GLU A 182 3.33 1.43 8.25
C GLU A 182 3.39 0.07 8.95
N THR A 183 2.36 -0.28 9.71
CA THR A 183 2.22 -1.60 10.32
C THR A 183 2.16 -2.68 9.24
N LEU A 184 1.27 -2.56 8.26
CA LEU A 184 1.17 -3.52 7.16
C LEU A 184 2.51 -3.67 6.43
N HIS A 185 3.16 -2.55 6.10
CA HIS A 185 4.45 -2.53 5.42
C HIS A 185 5.55 -3.25 6.20
N SER A 186 5.63 -2.98 7.51
CA SER A 186 6.60 -3.63 8.37
C SER A 186 6.30 -5.12 8.52
N THR A 187 5.04 -5.48 8.74
CA THR A 187 4.59 -6.87 8.88
C THR A 187 4.91 -7.70 7.64
N ILE A 188 4.59 -7.22 6.43
CA ILE A 188 4.90 -7.97 5.21
C ILE A 188 6.41 -8.05 4.97
N GLY A 189 7.16 -6.98 5.29
CA GLY A 189 8.63 -7.00 5.22
C GLY A 189 9.23 -8.09 6.11
N TRP A 190 8.75 -8.21 7.35
CA TRP A 190 9.17 -9.27 8.26
C TRP A 190 8.77 -10.66 7.76
N VAL A 191 7.54 -10.82 7.24
CA VAL A 191 7.07 -12.11 6.71
C VAL A 191 7.93 -12.58 5.54
N LEU A 192 8.22 -11.70 4.57
CA LEU A 192 9.09 -12.02 3.43
C LEU A 192 10.52 -12.37 3.85
N LEU A 193 11.06 -11.68 4.87
CA LEU A 193 12.42 -11.92 5.35
C LEU A 193 12.53 -13.14 6.25
N SER A 194 11.46 -13.57 6.91
CA SER A 194 11.43 -14.75 7.76
C SER A 194 11.14 -16.04 6.98
N ASP A 195 10.48 -15.94 5.83
CA ASP A 195 10.14 -17.08 4.99
C ASP A 195 11.38 -17.66 4.29
N THR A 196 11.65 -18.95 4.52
CA THR A 196 12.86 -19.63 4.01
C THR A 196 12.90 -19.68 2.50
N HIS A 197 11.76 -19.88 1.83
CA HIS A 197 11.69 -19.96 0.37
C HIS A 197 12.08 -18.62 -0.26
N PHE A 198 11.57 -17.51 0.28
CA PHE A 198 11.92 -16.17 -0.21
C PHE A 198 13.37 -15.79 0.14
N ARG A 199 13.87 -16.20 1.30
CA ARG A 199 15.28 -16.01 1.67
C ARG A 199 16.23 -16.73 0.73
N GLU A 200 15.91 -17.95 0.30
CA GLU A 200 16.72 -18.72 -0.65
C GLU A 200 16.82 -18.01 -2.00
N LYS A 201 15.68 -17.56 -2.56
CA LYS A 201 15.65 -16.77 -3.80
C LYS A 201 16.44 -15.45 -3.67
N LEU A 202 16.28 -14.75 -2.55
CA LEU A 202 17.04 -13.53 -2.26
C LEU A 202 18.56 -13.80 -2.18
N ASN A 203 18.96 -14.93 -1.60
CA ASN A 203 20.37 -15.30 -1.50
C ASN A 203 20.96 -15.69 -2.86
N GLN A 204 20.21 -16.40 -3.71
CA GLN A 204 20.59 -16.68 -5.10
C GLN A 204 20.83 -15.38 -5.87
N TYR A 205 19.89 -14.43 -5.79
CA TYR A 205 20.03 -13.12 -6.40
C TYR A 205 21.30 -12.37 -5.94
N LYS A 206 21.60 -12.40 -4.63
CA LYS A 206 22.83 -11.79 -4.08
C LYS A 206 24.10 -12.45 -4.60
N LEU A 207 24.11 -13.77 -4.77
CA LEU A 207 25.26 -14.51 -5.30
C LEU A 207 25.53 -14.18 -6.76
N GLU A 208 24.48 -13.99 -7.56
CA GLU A 208 24.57 -13.64 -8.98
C GLU A 208 25.01 -12.19 -9.23
N ARG A 209 24.85 -11.29 -8.24
CA ARG A 209 25.05 -9.84 -8.40
C ARG A 209 26.02 -9.22 -7.42
N LYS A 210 27.10 -9.92 -7.12
CA LYS A 210 28.11 -9.59 -6.09
C LYS A 210 28.75 -8.19 -6.14
N ASP A 211 28.50 -7.33 -7.14
CA ASP A 211 29.32 -6.12 -7.35
C ASP A 211 28.60 -4.76 -7.49
N GLN A 212 27.28 -4.62 -7.35
CA GLN A 212 26.66 -3.31 -7.64
C GLN A 212 25.45 -2.96 -6.75
N SER A 213 25.64 -2.07 -5.76
CA SER A 213 24.70 -1.00 -5.31
C SER A 213 24.78 -0.68 -3.81
N ASP A 214 24.67 0.62 -3.47
CA ASP A 214 24.43 1.12 -2.10
C ASP A 214 23.00 0.86 -1.58
N GLN A 215 22.07 0.38 -2.43
CA GLN A 215 20.70 0.09 -2.02
C GLN A 215 20.58 -1.28 -1.34
N PRO A 216 19.67 -1.45 -0.35
CA PRO A 216 19.44 -2.74 0.27
C PRO A 216 19.07 -3.79 -0.78
N ALA A 217 19.87 -4.86 -0.88
CA ALA A 217 19.71 -5.91 -1.89
C ALA A 217 18.29 -6.49 -1.96
N PHE A 218 17.59 -6.55 -0.82
CA PHE A 218 16.19 -6.99 -0.74
C PHE A 218 15.23 -6.11 -1.55
N ASN A 219 15.35 -4.78 -1.44
CA ASN A 219 14.45 -3.85 -2.15
C ASN A 219 14.69 -3.89 -3.65
N LEU A 220 15.94 -4.03 -4.08
CA LEU A 220 16.29 -4.20 -5.50
C LEU A 220 15.76 -5.51 -6.06
N TRP A 221 16.03 -6.61 -5.37
CA TRP A 221 15.54 -7.93 -5.76
C TRP A 221 14.02 -7.95 -5.91
N LEU A 222 13.30 -7.49 -4.87
CA LEU A 222 11.84 -7.51 -4.87
C LEU A 222 11.27 -6.65 -6.02
N ARG A 223 11.89 -5.50 -6.32
CA ARG A 223 11.51 -4.69 -7.48
C ARG A 223 11.68 -5.43 -8.81
N GLU A 224 12.72 -6.24 -8.94
CA GLU A 224 12.94 -7.01 -10.16
C GLU A 224 11.98 -8.18 -10.28
N GLU A 225 11.74 -8.90 -9.20
CA GLU A 225 10.75 -9.99 -9.17
C GLU A 225 9.35 -9.48 -9.51
N ILE A 226 8.98 -8.30 -8.99
CA ILE A 226 7.70 -7.67 -9.32
C ILE A 226 7.64 -7.29 -10.81
N ARG A 227 8.76 -6.93 -11.45
CA ARG A 227 8.78 -6.48 -12.86
C ARG A 227 8.79 -7.61 -13.89
N LYS A 228 9.16 -8.83 -13.49
CA LYS A 228 9.13 -10.03 -14.35
C LYS A 228 7.69 -10.44 -14.68
#